data_AF-A0A4Q3EHX0-F1
#
_entry.id   AF-A0A4Q3EHX0-F1
#
_cell.length_a   1.000
_cell.length_b   1.000
_cell.length_c   1.000
_cell.angle_alpha   90.00
_cell.angle_beta   90.00
_cell.angle_gamma   90.00
#
_symmetry.space_group_name_H-M   'P 1'
#
loop_
_entity.id
_entity.type
_entity.pdbx_description
1 polymer ?
#
loop_
_entity_poly.entity_id
_entity_poly.type
_entity_poly.pdbx_seq_one_letter_code
_entity_poly.pdbx_strand_id
1 'polypeptide(L)'
;SIKYYKNTSTTGQPSFTLQDDNFLAIKAEMVRGAYPAVGDLNNDGKDDLVIGHTSGNLSFYTNNAASGTDVPVWQKVTDTLRDLNGIALDSTQFPAPFIYDIDNDGKKDLLLGGSTGWIYLYKNTGNANELKLSYQANRLGNAKADPQTNFSGYSAPFVGRIDNTSQDYLLMGSNSGTLYRYTGFQTGNITAPFQRLDSGYSHINNQLTSYSGYRSVPAVGDVDGDGKYEMFVGNVLGGLRMYKQQIIVNVEDGPLAKMPEIILYPNPARNEVTVSWSAGFASGQPVSVEVFGLTGQSMAKMEIDNKTSTRISTAGFSNGLYHCVVTSGQNKEVLKLVILH
;
A
#
# COMPACT_ATOMS: atom_id res chain seq x y z
N SER A 1 5.87 -9.08 -24.89
CA SER A 1 4.62 -8.69 -25.56
C SER A 1 3.59 -8.38 -24.49
N ILE A 2 2.57 -7.60 -24.84
CA ILE A 2 1.36 -7.43 -24.03
C ILE A 2 0.28 -8.29 -24.68
N LYS A 3 -0.54 -8.99 -23.89
CA LYS A 3 -1.68 -9.76 -24.37
C LYS A 3 -2.96 -9.05 -23.98
N TYR A 4 -3.93 -8.98 -24.89
CA TYR A 4 -5.26 -8.44 -24.64
C TYR A 4 -6.29 -9.57 -24.58
N TYR A 5 -6.97 -9.65 -23.43
CA TYR A 5 -8.10 -10.54 -23.23
C TYR A 5 -9.36 -9.68 -23.06
N LYS A 6 -10.38 -9.95 -23.87
CA LYS A 6 -11.70 -9.33 -23.72
C LYS A 6 -12.46 -10.01 -22.59
N ASN A 7 -13.01 -9.21 -21.68
CA ASN A 7 -13.93 -9.71 -20.66
C ASN A 7 -15.19 -10.24 -21.33
N THR A 8 -15.48 -11.52 -21.11
CA THR A 8 -16.67 -12.25 -21.60
C THR A 8 -17.42 -12.90 -20.43
N SER A 9 -17.26 -12.34 -19.24
CA SER A 9 -17.88 -12.82 -18.01
C SER A 9 -19.41 -12.73 -18.08
N THR A 10 -20.05 -13.60 -17.31
CA THR A 10 -21.46 -13.50 -16.96
C THR A 10 -21.55 -13.29 -15.44
N THR A 11 -22.65 -12.74 -14.93
CA THR A 11 -22.81 -12.42 -13.50
C THR A 11 -22.36 -13.56 -12.59
N GLY A 12 -21.33 -13.30 -11.78
CA GLY A 12 -20.76 -14.24 -10.82
C GLY A 12 -19.83 -15.32 -11.40
N GLN A 13 -19.56 -15.28 -12.70
CA GLN A 13 -18.74 -16.25 -13.45
C GLN A 13 -17.72 -15.52 -14.34
N PRO A 14 -16.49 -15.26 -13.81
CA PRO A 14 -15.44 -14.61 -14.56
C PRO A 14 -14.99 -15.43 -15.77
N SER A 15 -14.93 -14.80 -16.93
CA SER A 15 -14.50 -15.43 -18.20
C SER A 15 -13.83 -14.41 -19.11
N PHE A 16 -12.76 -14.83 -19.79
CA PHE A 16 -11.94 -13.95 -20.62
C PHE A 16 -11.53 -14.65 -21.91
N THR A 17 -11.67 -13.96 -23.04
CA THR A 17 -11.30 -14.48 -24.36
C THR A 17 -10.11 -13.72 -24.91
N LEU A 18 -9.01 -14.43 -25.22
CA LEU A 18 -7.83 -13.85 -25.87
C LEU A 18 -8.24 -13.24 -27.21
N GLN A 19 -7.93 -11.96 -27.41
CA GLN A 19 -8.17 -11.26 -28.67
C GLN A 19 -6.88 -11.04 -29.45
N ASP A 20 -5.80 -10.72 -28.74
CA ASP A 20 -4.50 -10.42 -29.33
C ASP A 20 -3.38 -10.83 -28.37
N ASP A 21 -2.41 -11.60 -28.86
CA ASP A 21 -1.25 -12.06 -28.08
C ASP A 21 -0.02 -11.13 -28.20
N ASN A 22 -0.14 -10.11 -29.05
CA ASN A 22 0.85 -9.08 -29.32
C ASN A 22 0.18 -7.71 -29.47
N PHE A 23 -0.56 -7.33 -28.43
CA PHE A 23 -1.31 -6.09 -28.37
C PHE A 23 -0.45 -4.87 -28.76
N LEU A 24 -0.98 -4.04 -29.67
CA LEU A 24 -0.33 -2.88 -30.28
C LEU A 24 1.03 -3.16 -30.95
N ALA A 25 1.29 -4.42 -31.31
CA ALA A 25 2.58 -4.87 -31.81
C ALA A 25 3.79 -4.52 -30.91
N ILE A 26 3.57 -4.30 -29.60
CA ILE A 26 4.59 -3.82 -28.64
C ILE A 26 5.82 -4.73 -28.57
N LYS A 27 5.72 -6.00 -28.99
CA LYS A 27 6.89 -6.87 -29.13
C LYS A 27 7.97 -6.27 -30.03
N ALA A 28 7.60 -5.54 -31.08
CA ALA A 28 8.53 -4.90 -32.01
C ALA A 28 9.31 -3.73 -31.36
N GLU A 29 8.70 -3.07 -30.39
CA GLU A 29 9.31 -1.97 -29.61
C GLU A 29 10.35 -2.46 -28.58
N MET A 30 10.54 -3.78 -28.47
CA MET A 30 11.49 -4.43 -27.55
C MET A 30 11.33 -4.01 -26.07
N VAL A 31 10.11 -3.65 -25.66
CA VAL A 31 9.80 -3.33 -24.25
C VAL A 31 10.05 -4.54 -23.38
N ARG A 32 10.98 -4.39 -22.42
CA ARG A 32 11.24 -5.39 -21.38
C ARG A 32 10.41 -5.06 -20.14
N GLY A 33 9.74 -6.10 -19.61
CA GLY A 33 8.87 -6.04 -18.43
C GLY A 33 7.92 -4.84 -18.44
N ALA A 34 6.94 -4.89 -19.34
CA ALA A 34 5.95 -3.83 -19.50
C ALA A 34 5.00 -3.76 -18.29
N TYR A 35 4.80 -2.56 -17.76
CA TYR A 35 3.78 -2.24 -16.75
C TYR A 35 2.75 -1.27 -17.37
N PRO A 36 1.65 -1.77 -17.94
CA PRO A 36 0.63 -0.92 -18.54
C PRO A 36 -0.27 -0.29 -17.46
N ALA A 37 -0.64 0.96 -17.66
CA ALA A 37 -1.69 1.67 -16.93
C ALA A 37 -2.62 2.36 -17.92
N VAL A 38 -3.92 2.32 -17.66
CA VAL A 38 -4.96 2.88 -18.52
C VAL A 38 -5.75 3.91 -17.72
N GLY A 39 -5.99 5.07 -18.32
CA GLY A 39 -6.76 6.16 -17.70
C GLY A 39 -6.61 7.47 -18.47
N ASP A 40 -7.67 8.28 -18.49
CA ASP A 40 -7.66 9.63 -19.09
C ASP A 40 -6.61 10.53 -18.40
N LEU A 41 -5.45 10.68 -19.04
CA LEU A 41 -4.31 11.42 -18.48
C LEU A 41 -4.15 12.79 -19.16
N ASN A 42 -4.63 12.95 -20.40
CA ASN A 42 -4.62 14.23 -21.11
C ASN A 42 -5.89 15.08 -20.89
N ASN A 43 -6.82 14.62 -20.06
CA ASN A 43 -8.09 15.27 -19.73
C ASN A 43 -9.02 15.48 -20.94
N ASP A 44 -9.03 14.55 -21.90
CA ASP A 44 -9.89 14.61 -23.09
C ASP A 44 -11.18 13.77 -22.98
N GLY A 45 -11.35 13.07 -21.85
CA GLY A 45 -12.49 12.20 -21.59
C GLY A 45 -12.33 10.78 -22.13
N LYS A 46 -11.18 10.41 -22.69
CA LYS A 46 -10.88 9.06 -23.18
C LYS A 46 -9.68 8.49 -22.44
N ASP A 47 -9.73 7.20 -22.14
CA ASP A 47 -8.62 6.59 -21.43
C ASP A 47 -7.39 6.40 -22.31
N ASP A 48 -6.27 7.00 -21.88
CA ASP A 48 -4.96 6.87 -22.47
C ASP A 48 -4.23 5.61 -21.98
N LEU A 49 -3.08 5.30 -22.59
CA LEU A 49 -2.22 4.20 -22.17
C LEU A 49 -0.82 4.69 -21.84
N VAL A 50 -0.34 4.39 -20.64
CA VAL A 50 1.05 4.56 -20.21
C VAL A 50 1.66 3.19 -20.04
N ILE A 51 2.88 2.99 -20.56
CA ILE A 51 3.63 1.74 -20.38
C ILE A 51 4.94 2.06 -19.68
N GLY A 52 5.15 1.49 -18.49
CA GLY A 52 6.46 1.47 -17.83
C GLY A 52 7.37 0.40 -18.41
N HIS A 53 8.65 0.74 -18.62
CA HIS A 53 9.69 -0.13 -19.15
C HIS A 53 10.70 -0.42 -18.05
N THR A 54 11.15 -1.66 -17.87
CA THR A 54 12.11 -1.99 -16.80
C THR A 54 13.40 -1.18 -16.81
N SER A 55 13.75 -0.57 -17.96
CA SER A 55 14.88 0.34 -18.12
C SER A 55 14.73 1.69 -17.42
N GLY A 56 13.54 2.05 -16.94
CA GLY A 56 13.24 3.32 -16.25
C GLY A 56 12.32 4.26 -17.02
N ASN A 57 12.17 4.08 -18.34
CA ASN A 57 11.36 4.95 -19.19
C ASN A 57 9.86 4.62 -19.11
N LEU A 58 9.03 5.61 -19.47
CA LEU A 58 7.60 5.45 -19.70
C LEU A 58 7.24 5.88 -21.12
N SER A 59 6.57 5.01 -21.88
CA SER A 59 5.94 5.40 -23.15
C SER A 59 4.50 5.85 -22.90
N PHE A 60 4.02 6.79 -23.71
CA PHE A 60 2.67 7.34 -23.62
C PHE A 60 1.95 7.26 -24.97
N TYR A 61 0.68 6.87 -24.92
CA TYR A 61 -0.18 6.68 -26.07
C TYR A 61 -1.52 7.37 -25.79
N THR A 62 -1.99 8.21 -26.72
CA THR A 62 -3.31 8.82 -26.60
C THR A 62 -4.38 7.96 -27.26
N ASN A 63 -5.60 8.02 -26.74
CA ASN A 63 -6.74 7.36 -27.36
C ASN A 63 -7.44 8.24 -28.40
N ASN A 64 -7.16 7.99 -29.67
CA ASN A 64 -7.71 8.74 -30.79
C ASN A 64 -9.04 8.16 -31.32
N ALA A 65 -9.69 7.28 -30.56
CA ALA A 65 -10.98 6.72 -30.95
C ALA A 65 -12.03 7.83 -31.11
N ALA A 66 -13.00 7.65 -32.00
CA ALA A 66 -14.11 8.59 -32.13
C ALA A 66 -14.98 8.57 -30.85
N SER A 67 -15.56 9.70 -30.48
CA SER A 67 -16.45 9.75 -29.31
C SER A 67 -17.61 8.76 -29.46
N GLY A 68 -17.88 7.98 -28.41
CA GLY A 68 -18.95 6.98 -28.41
C GLY A 68 -18.59 5.62 -29.01
N THR A 69 -17.31 5.34 -29.29
CA THR A 69 -16.85 3.99 -29.65
C THR A 69 -16.28 3.25 -28.44
N ASP A 70 -16.62 1.97 -28.30
CA ASP A 70 -16.16 1.14 -27.18
C ASP A 70 -14.72 0.61 -27.33
N VAL A 71 -14.10 0.81 -28.51
CA VAL A 71 -12.77 0.26 -28.82
C VAL A 71 -11.76 1.41 -28.87
N PRO A 72 -10.75 1.44 -27.98
CA PRO A 72 -9.72 2.47 -28.00
C PRO A 72 -8.83 2.35 -29.25
N VAL A 73 -8.37 3.50 -29.75
CA VAL A 73 -7.41 3.60 -30.86
C VAL A 73 -6.17 4.29 -30.31
N TRP A 74 -5.32 3.51 -29.64
CA TRP A 74 -4.10 4.04 -29.02
C TRP A 74 -3.01 4.33 -30.06
N GLN A 75 -2.52 5.56 -30.05
CA GLN A 75 -1.41 6.01 -30.90
C GLN A 75 -0.26 6.49 -30.02
N LYS A 76 0.96 5.99 -30.26
CA LYS A 76 2.15 6.39 -29.50
C LYS A 76 2.44 7.87 -29.73
N VAL A 77 2.54 8.63 -28.64
CA VAL A 77 2.93 10.04 -28.65
C VAL A 77 4.42 10.18 -28.38
N THR A 78 4.95 9.42 -27.41
CA THR A 78 6.38 9.47 -27.04
C THR A 78 6.84 8.16 -26.42
N ASP A 79 8.12 7.84 -26.63
CA ASP A 79 8.86 6.75 -25.97
C ASP A 79 9.32 7.09 -24.55
N THR A 80 9.34 8.38 -24.21
CA THR A 80 9.77 8.86 -22.91
C THR A 80 8.90 10.03 -22.50
N LEU A 81 8.04 9.77 -21.52
CA LEU A 81 7.24 10.77 -20.86
C LEU A 81 8.15 11.72 -20.08
N ARG A 82 7.87 13.01 -20.18
CA ARG A 82 8.65 14.08 -19.54
C ARG A 82 7.73 14.98 -18.71
N ASP A 83 8.28 15.54 -17.64
CA ASP A 83 7.59 16.53 -16.82
C ASP A 83 7.57 17.89 -17.54
N LEU A 84 6.92 18.88 -16.92
CA LEU A 84 6.81 20.25 -17.44
C LEU A 84 8.17 20.97 -17.61
N ASN A 85 9.24 20.47 -16.99
CA ASN A 85 10.59 20.98 -17.13
C ASN A 85 11.38 20.22 -18.23
N GLY A 86 10.75 19.28 -18.93
CA GLY A 86 11.38 18.45 -19.94
C GLY A 86 12.26 17.34 -19.35
N ILE A 87 12.18 17.06 -18.06
CA ILE A 87 12.93 15.98 -17.40
C ILE A 87 12.18 14.67 -17.61
N ALA A 88 12.88 13.60 -17.99
CA ALA A 88 12.26 12.29 -18.12
C ALA A 88 11.70 11.85 -16.76
N LEU A 89 10.45 11.36 -16.76
CA LEU A 89 9.87 10.77 -15.57
C LEU A 89 10.68 9.55 -15.16
N ASP A 90 10.98 9.46 -13.87
CA ASP A 90 11.87 8.43 -13.35
C ASP A 90 11.47 8.05 -11.93
N SER A 91 11.30 6.75 -11.70
CA SER A 91 11.16 6.13 -10.39
C SER A 91 12.30 5.16 -10.10
N THR A 92 13.47 5.43 -10.71
CA THR A 92 14.69 4.62 -10.81
C THR A 92 14.60 3.49 -11.86
N GLN A 93 14.14 2.31 -11.46
CA GLN A 93 13.94 1.17 -12.36
C GLN A 93 12.58 0.54 -12.08
N PHE A 94 12.08 -0.21 -13.06
CA PHE A 94 10.78 -0.90 -12.99
C PHE A 94 9.60 0.07 -12.70
N PRO A 95 9.46 1.16 -13.48
CA PRO A 95 8.31 2.06 -13.37
C PRO A 95 7.01 1.28 -13.48
N ALA A 96 6.21 1.35 -12.42
CA ALA A 96 4.87 0.77 -12.36
C ALA A 96 3.87 1.93 -12.26
N PRO A 97 3.39 2.46 -13.40
CA PRO A 97 2.47 3.59 -13.41
C PRO A 97 1.08 3.18 -12.91
N PHE A 98 0.37 4.15 -12.35
CA PHE A 98 -1.06 4.08 -12.06
C PHE A 98 -1.66 5.48 -12.23
N ILE A 99 -2.87 5.57 -12.79
CA ILE A 99 -3.51 6.84 -13.15
C ILE A 99 -4.73 7.02 -12.24
N TYR A 100 -4.75 8.07 -11.41
CA TYR A 100 -5.78 8.31 -10.42
C TYR A 100 -5.82 9.78 -9.98
N ASP A 101 -7.00 10.35 -9.74
CA ASP A 101 -7.17 11.69 -9.16
C ASP A 101 -6.90 11.63 -7.64
N ILE A 102 -5.63 11.74 -7.25
CA ILE A 102 -5.22 11.50 -5.85
C ILE A 102 -5.40 12.73 -4.95
N ASP A 103 -5.51 13.92 -5.55
CA ASP A 103 -5.69 15.17 -4.83
C ASP A 103 -7.11 15.76 -4.94
N ASN A 104 -8.03 15.04 -5.60
CA ASN A 104 -9.43 15.36 -5.80
C ASN A 104 -9.65 16.70 -6.53
N ASP A 105 -8.77 17.06 -7.46
CA ASP A 105 -8.91 18.28 -8.25
C ASP A 105 -9.66 18.08 -9.58
N GLY A 106 -10.08 16.84 -9.86
CA GLY A 106 -10.81 16.45 -11.05
C GLY A 106 -9.92 16.07 -12.23
N LYS A 107 -8.59 16.12 -12.08
CA LYS A 107 -7.62 15.69 -13.09
C LYS A 107 -6.91 14.44 -12.58
N LYS A 108 -6.79 13.41 -13.43
CA LYS A 108 -6.06 12.21 -13.01
C LYS A 108 -4.57 12.50 -13.00
N ASP A 109 -3.92 12.12 -11.91
CA ASP A 109 -2.48 12.21 -11.70
C ASP A 109 -1.79 10.89 -12.04
N LEU A 110 -0.46 10.95 -12.20
CA LEU A 110 0.37 9.77 -12.40
C LEU A 110 1.10 9.41 -11.10
N LEU A 111 0.68 8.31 -10.49
CA LEU A 111 1.39 7.62 -9.42
C LEU A 111 2.37 6.65 -10.05
N LEU A 112 3.61 6.67 -9.58
CA LEU A 112 4.67 5.88 -10.17
C LEU A 112 5.42 5.07 -9.12
N GLY A 113 5.17 3.76 -9.11
CA GLY A 113 5.95 2.80 -8.35
C GLY A 113 7.32 2.53 -9.00
N GLY A 114 8.20 1.85 -8.28
CA GLY A 114 9.56 1.55 -8.75
C GLY A 114 10.36 0.66 -7.80
N SER A 115 11.60 0.34 -8.17
CA SER A 115 12.45 -0.62 -7.44
C SER A 115 12.70 -0.27 -5.97
N THR A 116 12.68 1.01 -5.60
CA THR A 116 12.92 1.44 -4.20
C THR A 116 11.76 1.13 -3.26
N GLY A 117 10.58 0.82 -3.80
CA GLY A 117 9.36 0.53 -3.03
C GLY A 117 8.55 1.77 -2.66
N TRP A 118 9.01 2.99 -2.97
CA TRP A 118 8.25 4.21 -2.76
C TRP A 118 7.30 4.50 -3.93
N ILE A 119 6.33 5.40 -3.72
CA ILE A 119 5.52 5.97 -4.80
C ILE A 119 6.00 7.40 -5.08
N TYR A 120 6.29 7.66 -6.36
CA TYR A 120 6.52 8.98 -6.90
C TYR A 120 5.18 9.55 -7.38
N LEU A 121 4.96 10.85 -7.18
CA LEU A 121 3.76 11.55 -7.64
C LEU A 121 4.15 12.59 -8.68
N TYR A 122 3.52 12.50 -9.84
CA TYR A 122 3.52 13.53 -10.87
C TYR A 122 2.09 14.04 -11.04
N LYS A 123 1.82 15.25 -10.54
CA LYS A 123 0.52 15.90 -10.62
C LYS A 123 0.24 16.39 -12.03
N ASN A 124 -0.96 16.15 -12.54
CA ASN A 124 -1.43 16.65 -13.82
C ASN A 124 -1.96 18.08 -13.67
N THR A 125 -1.23 19.03 -14.24
CA THR A 125 -1.63 20.45 -14.27
C THR A 125 -2.17 20.85 -15.64
N GLY A 126 -2.30 19.89 -16.56
CA GLY A 126 -2.79 20.08 -17.92
C GLY A 126 -4.26 20.46 -17.97
N ASN A 127 -4.68 21.07 -19.07
CA ASN A 127 -6.09 21.32 -19.36
C ASN A 127 -6.61 20.27 -20.36
N ALA A 128 -7.82 20.44 -20.89
CA ALA A 128 -8.42 19.48 -21.82
C ALA A 128 -7.55 19.28 -23.07
N ASN A 129 -7.27 18.02 -23.42
CA ASN A 129 -6.37 17.59 -24.50
C ASN A 129 -4.90 17.99 -24.33
N GLU A 130 -4.47 18.28 -23.10
CA GLU A 130 -3.08 18.67 -22.81
C GLU A 130 -2.56 17.92 -21.60
N LEU A 131 -1.49 17.15 -21.80
CA LEU A 131 -0.77 16.50 -20.71
C LEU A 131 0.36 17.41 -20.19
N LYS A 132 0.24 17.85 -18.93
CA LYS A 132 1.33 18.55 -18.21
C LYS A 132 1.54 17.90 -16.85
N LEU A 133 2.67 17.21 -16.69
CA LEU A 133 3.01 16.53 -15.43
C LEU A 133 4.01 17.35 -14.62
N SER A 134 3.71 17.55 -13.34
CA SER A 134 4.53 18.28 -12.38
C SER A 134 4.96 17.36 -11.26
N TYR A 135 6.27 17.14 -11.09
CA TYR A 135 6.77 16.33 -9.98
C TYR A 135 6.40 16.95 -8.62
N GLN A 136 5.78 16.16 -7.74
CA GLN A 136 5.36 16.60 -6.40
C GLN A 136 6.13 15.90 -5.27
N ALA A 137 6.34 14.58 -5.39
CA ALA A 137 6.95 13.80 -4.32
C ALA A 137 7.61 12.53 -4.84
N ASN A 138 8.62 12.03 -4.13
CA ASN A 138 9.21 10.69 -4.33
C ASN A 138 8.82 9.70 -3.23
N ARG A 139 7.98 10.12 -2.27
CA ARG A 139 7.49 9.34 -1.13
C ARG A 139 6.06 9.71 -0.80
N LEU A 140 5.17 9.62 -1.77
CA LEU A 140 3.76 9.95 -1.61
C LEU A 140 3.17 9.22 -0.39
N GLY A 141 2.61 10.00 0.54
CA GLY A 141 2.00 9.47 1.76
C GLY A 141 2.92 8.63 2.64
N ASN A 142 4.25 8.67 2.46
CA ASN A 142 5.18 7.71 3.06
C ASN A 142 4.78 6.23 2.84
N ALA A 143 4.02 5.94 1.78
CA ALA A 143 3.63 4.58 1.43
C ALA A 143 4.83 3.84 0.82
N LYS A 144 5.14 2.65 1.36
CA LYS A 144 6.35 1.90 1.00
C LYS A 144 6.12 0.40 0.98
N ALA A 145 6.50 -0.21 -0.14
CA ALA A 145 6.57 -1.66 -0.32
C ALA A 145 7.84 -2.22 0.33
N ASP A 146 7.72 -3.35 1.03
CA ASP A 146 8.81 -4.01 1.76
C ASP A 146 9.67 -3.03 2.57
N PRO A 147 9.08 -2.38 3.61
CA PRO A 147 9.70 -1.26 4.30
C PRO A 147 11.03 -1.60 4.99
N GLN A 148 11.27 -2.88 5.24
CA GLN A 148 12.52 -3.42 5.80
C GLN A 148 13.71 -3.35 4.82
N THR A 149 13.47 -3.10 3.53
CA THR A 149 14.50 -2.97 2.50
C THR A 149 14.60 -1.53 2.02
N ASN A 150 15.79 -1.10 1.57
CA ASN A 150 16.00 0.27 1.09
C ASN A 150 15.90 0.43 -0.43
N PHE A 151 16.20 -0.62 -1.20
CA PHE A 151 16.37 -0.54 -2.66
C PHE A 151 15.68 -1.66 -3.44
N SER A 152 14.92 -2.52 -2.75
CA SER A 152 14.34 -3.73 -3.34
C SER A 152 12.88 -3.91 -2.97
N GLY A 153 12.11 -2.82 -2.96
CA GLY A 153 10.69 -2.83 -2.62
C GLY A 153 9.76 -3.07 -3.81
N TYR A 154 10.13 -2.62 -5.01
CA TYR A 154 9.37 -2.83 -6.26
C TYR A 154 7.86 -2.56 -6.12
N SER A 155 7.53 -1.34 -5.72
CA SER A 155 6.15 -0.90 -5.53
C SER A 155 5.38 -0.95 -6.85
N ALA A 156 4.19 -1.53 -6.82
CA ALA A 156 3.23 -1.50 -7.92
C ALA A 156 1.88 -1.04 -7.37
N PRO A 157 1.53 0.25 -7.50
CA PRO A 157 0.32 0.81 -6.92
C PRO A 157 -0.93 0.41 -7.71
N PHE A 158 -2.00 0.14 -6.98
CA PHE A 158 -3.38 0.14 -7.44
C PHE A 158 -4.17 1.04 -6.49
N VAL A 159 -4.93 1.99 -7.01
CA VAL A 159 -5.83 2.83 -6.21
C VAL A 159 -7.26 2.64 -6.70
N GLY A 160 -8.16 2.32 -5.78
CA GLY A 160 -9.56 2.13 -6.08
C GLY A 160 -10.26 1.31 -5.01
N ARG A 161 -11.53 0.99 -5.25
CA ARG A 161 -12.27 0.04 -4.44
C ARG A 161 -11.66 -1.36 -4.57
N ILE A 162 -11.51 -2.01 -3.43
CA ILE A 162 -11.02 -3.40 -3.34
C ILE A 162 -11.97 -4.32 -2.58
N ASP A 163 -13.08 -3.75 -2.12
CA ASP A 163 -14.14 -4.40 -1.39
C ASP A 163 -15.45 -3.66 -1.70
N ASN A 164 -16.52 -4.09 -1.04
CA ASN A 164 -17.86 -3.55 -1.27
C ASN A 164 -18.11 -2.27 -0.46
N THR A 165 -17.09 -1.70 0.18
CA THR A 165 -17.21 -0.38 0.78
C THR A 165 -17.20 0.69 -0.32
N SER A 166 -17.73 1.87 -0.03
CA SER A 166 -17.63 3.02 -0.94
C SER A 166 -16.26 3.71 -0.87
N GLN A 167 -15.28 3.12 -0.19
CA GLN A 167 -13.98 3.71 0.08
C GLN A 167 -12.92 3.15 -0.85
N ASP A 168 -12.11 4.05 -1.38
CA ASP A 168 -10.94 3.69 -2.17
C ASP A 168 -9.74 3.45 -1.25
N TYR A 169 -8.94 2.46 -1.61
CA TYR A 169 -7.71 2.08 -0.93
C TYR A 169 -6.54 2.11 -1.89
N LEU A 170 -5.33 2.31 -1.34
CA LEU A 170 -4.09 2.08 -2.06
C LEU A 170 -3.63 0.65 -1.73
N LEU A 171 -3.73 -0.23 -2.70
CA LEU A 171 -3.16 -1.57 -2.65
C LEU A 171 -1.81 -1.56 -3.37
N MET A 172 -0.77 -1.98 -2.67
CA MET A 172 0.60 -1.87 -3.15
C MET A 172 1.24 -3.25 -3.25
N GLY A 173 1.55 -3.64 -4.48
CA GLY A 173 2.42 -4.76 -4.77
C GLY A 173 3.86 -4.53 -4.31
N SER A 174 4.57 -5.60 -4.00
CA SER A 174 5.94 -5.54 -3.48
C SER A 174 6.83 -6.66 -4.01
N ASN A 175 8.14 -6.47 -3.85
CA ASN A 175 9.13 -7.46 -4.22
C ASN A 175 8.93 -8.77 -3.50
N SER A 176 8.63 -8.80 -2.20
CA SER A 176 8.36 -10.03 -1.45
C SER A 176 7.14 -10.81 -1.94
N GLY A 177 6.33 -10.20 -2.81
CA GLY A 177 5.06 -10.75 -3.29
C GLY A 177 3.91 -10.47 -2.32
N THR A 178 4.17 -9.77 -1.22
CA THR A 178 3.18 -9.31 -0.25
C THR A 178 2.37 -8.16 -0.83
N LEU A 179 1.11 -8.02 -0.43
CA LEU A 179 0.31 -6.83 -0.72
C LEU A 179 0.16 -5.98 0.55
N TYR A 180 0.43 -4.69 0.40
CA TYR A 180 0.25 -3.69 1.46
C TYR A 180 -1.01 -2.87 1.19
N ARG A 181 -1.85 -2.63 2.20
CA ARG A 181 -3.07 -1.82 2.08
C ARG A 181 -2.92 -0.52 2.85
N TYR A 182 -3.20 0.60 2.19
CA TYR A 182 -3.11 1.95 2.74
C TYR A 182 -4.43 2.71 2.58
N THR A 183 -4.69 3.64 3.51
CA THR A 183 -5.80 4.58 3.51
C THR A 183 -5.32 5.98 3.94
N GLY A 184 -6.21 6.97 4.01
CA GLY A 184 -5.90 8.32 4.49
C GLY A 184 -5.59 9.34 3.40
N PHE A 185 -5.76 8.99 2.12
CA PHE A 185 -5.60 9.89 0.97
C PHE A 185 -6.93 10.49 0.48
N GLN A 186 -8.08 10.04 0.99
CA GLN A 186 -9.40 10.35 0.43
C GLN A 186 -9.78 11.83 0.51
N THR A 187 -9.09 12.63 1.34
CA THR A 187 -9.29 14.08 1.41
C THR A 187 -8.55 14.85 0.31
N GLY A 188 -7.74 14.18 -0.50
CA GLY A 188 -6.88 14.80 -1.50
C GLY A 188 -5.56 15.36 -0.94
N ASN A 189 -5.27 15.15 0.35
CA ASN A 189 -4.04 15.65 0.96
C ASN A 189 -2.83 14.76 0.62
N ILE A 190 -2.11 15.14 -0.43
CA ILE A 190 -0.90 14.46 -0.90
C ILE A 190 0.35 14.67 -0.03
N THR A 191 0.28 15.54 0.99
CA THR A 191 1.42 15.84 1.90
C THR A 191 1.35 15.06 3.22
N ALA A 192 0.16 14.62 3.62
CA ALA A 192 -0.05 13.85 4.84
C ALA A 192 0.41 12.40 4.66
N PRO A 193 0.94 11.75 5.72
CA PRO A 193 1.24 10.32 5.67
C PRO A 193 -0.05 9.50 5.53
N PHE A 194 -0.02 8.50 4.64
CA PHE A 194 -1.08 7.52 4.51
C PHE A 194 -0.98 6.51 5.65
N GLN A 195 -2.13 6.13 6.19
CA GLN A 195 -2.21 5.09 7.19
C GLN A 195 -2.06 3.74 6.52
N ARG A 196 -1.01 2.99 6.87
CA ARG A 196 -0.95 1.56 6.52
C ARG A 196 -1.95 0.81 7.38
N LEU A 197 -2.91 0.16 6.73
CA LEU A 197 -3.79 -0.82 7.36
C LEU A 197 -3.01 -2.13 7.44
N ASP A 198 -2.78 -2.79 6.30
CA ASP A 198 -2.20 -4.14 6.29
C ASP A 198 -0.77 -4.18 5.74
N SER A 199 0.07 -5.05 6.32
CA SER A 199 1.38 -5.43 5.80
C SER A 199 1.41 -6.85 5.21
N GLY A 200 0.25 -7.36 4.84
CA GLY A 200 0.01 -8.72 4.37
C GLY A 200 -1.48 -8.92 4.09
N TYR A 201 -2.04 -8.05 3.25
CA TYR A 201 -3.48 -8.00 2.99
C TYR A 201 -4.03 -9.38 2.62
N SER A 202 -5.04 -9.84 3.37
CA SER A 202 -5.65 -11.17 3.24
C SER A 202 -4.67 -12.36 3.28
N HIS A 203 -3.47 -12.17 3.83
CA HIS A 203 -2.33 -13.11 3.74
C HIS A 203 -1.98 -13.53 2.30
N ILE A 204 -2.37 -12.70 1.32
CA ILE A 204 -2.04 -12.92 -0.07
C ILE A 204 -0.55 -12.61 -0.24
N ASN A 205 0.21 -13.67 -0.45
CA ASN A 205 1.58 -13.60 -0.90
C ASN A 205 1.72 -14.39 -2.20
N ASN A 206 2.57 -13.89 -3.10
CA ASN A 206 2.93 -14.61 -4.31
C ASN A 206 4.13 -15.53 -4.14
N GLN A 207 4.54 -15.84 -2.90
CA GLN A 207 5.65 -16.72 -2.62
C GLN A 207 5.32 -18.16 -3.04
N LEU A 208 5.79 -18.58 -4.22
CA LEU A 208 5.59 -19.92 -4.76
C LEU A 208 6.65 -20.91 -4.27
N THR A 209 7.87 -20.44 -4.02
CA THR A 209 9.00 -21.25 -3.51
C THR A 209 9.92 -20.40 -2.62
N SER A 210 10.91 -21.02 -1.98
CA SER A 210 11.99 -20.35 -1.24
C SER A 210 12.84 -19.39 -2.08
N TYR A 211 12.72 -19.42 -3.41
CA TYR A 211 13.54 -18.60 -4.33
C TYR A 211 12.79 -17.80 -5.38
N SER A 212 11.46 -17.91 -5.51
CA SER A 212 10.76 -17.17 -6.56
C SER A 212 9.25 -17.10 -6.38
N GLY A 213 8.76 -15.87 -6.39
CA GLY A 213 7.37 -15.44 -6.27
C GLY A 213 7.26 -13.92 -6.16
N TYR A 214 8.31 -13.23 -6.61
CA TYR A 214 8.61 -11.86 -6.27
C TYR A 214 7.89 -10.87 -7.19
N ARG A 215 7.67 -9.65 -6.70
CA ARG A 215 7.05 -8.51 -7.40
C ARG A 215 5.58 -8.75 -7.74
N SER A 216 4.75 -8.78 -6.70
CA SER A 216 3.30 -8.77 -6.88
C SER A 216 2.86 -7.50 -7.60
N VAL A 217 1.92 -7.63 -8.53
CA VAL A 217 1.27 -6.50 -9.22
C VAL A 217 -0.23 -6.72 -9.12
N PRO A 218 -0.94 -6.00 -8.23
CA PRO A 218 -2.37 -6.14 -8.07
C PRO A 218 -3.15 -5.33 -9.11
N ALA A 219 -4.30 -5.85 -9.52
CA ALA A 219 -5.36 -5.13 -10.21
C ALA A 219 -6.71 -5.61 -9.67
N VAL A 220 -7.63 -4.71 -9.37
CA VAL A 220 -8.89 -5.04 -8.70
C VAL A 220 -10.07 -4.42 -9.45
N GLY A 221 -11.19 -5.13 -9.52
CA GLY A 221 -12.42 -4.67 -10.14
C GLY A 221 -13.54 -5.71 -10.03
N ASP A 222 -14.79 -5.27 -10.07
CA ASP A 222 -15.94 -6.15 -10.28
C ASP A 222 -15.95 -6.58 -11.75
N VAL A 223 -15.31 -7.73 -12.04
CA VAL A 223 -15.10 -8.16 -13.44
C VAL A 223 -16.22 -9.05 -13.94
N ASP A 224 -16.99 -9.65 -13.05
CA ASP A 224 -18.13 -10.48 -13.44
C ASP A 224 -19.49 -9.81 -13.23
N GLY A 225 -19.53 -8.63 -12.62
CA GLY A 225 -20.75 -7.83 -12.46
C GLY A 225 -21.68 -8.36 -11.36
N ASP A 226 -21.15 -9.11 -10.38
CA ASP A 226 -21.91 -9.58 -9.22
C ASP A 226 -21.89 -8.61 -8.02
N GLY A 227 -21.23 -7.45 -8.18
CA GLY A 227 -21.10 -6.42 -7.17
C GLY A 227 -20.02 -6.72 -6.12
N LYS A 228 -19.23 -7.79 -6.29
CA LYS A 228 -18.04 -8.07 -5.49
C LYS A 228 -16.81 -7.83 -6.34
N TYR A 229 -15.76 -7.34 -5.69
CA TYR A 229 -14.52 -7.05 -6.39
C TYR A 229 -13.64 -8.31 -6.48
N GLU A 230 -13.24 -8.67 -7.70
CA GLU A 230 -12.18 -9.65 -7.94
C GLU A 230 -10.82 -8.95 -7.97
N MET A 231 -9.81 -9.66 -7.48
CA MET A 231 -8.42 -9.21 -7.57
C MET A 231 -7.59 -10.18 -8.41
N PHE A 232 -6.85 -9.61 -9.36
CA PHE A 232 -5.81 -10.30 -10.11
C PHE A 232 -4.45 -9.89 -9.57
N VAL A 233 -3.57 -10.86 -9.34
CA VAL A 233 -2.19 -10.59 -8.91
C VAL A 233 -1.22 -11.32 -9.84
N GLY A 234 -0.44 -10.54 -10.58
CA GLY A 234 0.69 -11.02 -11.39
C GLY A 234 1.99 -11.11 -10.60
N ASN A 235 3.01 -11.74 -11.19
CA ASN A 235 4.37 -11.78 -10.64
C ASN A 235 5.43 -11.90 -11.75
N VAL A 236 6.71 -11.80 -11.39
CA VAL A 236 7.85 -11.81 -12.33
C VAL A 236 8.09 -13.16 -13.04
N LEU A 237 7.62 -14.28 -12.49
CA LEU A 237 7.71 -15.60 -13.14
C LEU A 237 6.65 -15.82 -14.21
N GLY A 238 5.66 -14.92 -14.26
CA GLY A 238 4.49 -15.05 -15.13
C GLY A 238 3.33 -15.78 -14.46
N GLY A 239 2.21 -15.81 -15.19
CA GLY A 239 0.92 -16.25 -14.69
C GLY A 239 0.15 -15.14 -13.96
N LEU A 240 -1.14 -15.39 -13.77
CA LEU A 240 -2.06 -14.54 -13.03
C LEU A 240 -2.79 -15.41 -12.02
N ARG A 241 -2.91 -14.93 -10.79
CA ARG A 241 -3.81 -15.51 -9.79
C ARG A 241 -5.02 -14.61 -9.65
N MET A 242 -6.21 -15.20 -9.71
CA MET A 242 -7.46 -14.50 -9.44
C MET A 242 -7.95 -14.88 -8.04
N TYR A 243 -8.37 -13.88 -7.28
CA TYR A 243 -8.98 -14.00 -5.97
C TYR A 243 -10.40 -13.45 -6.07
N LYS A 244 -11.37 -14.20 -5.54
CA LYS A 244 -12.79 -13.83 -5.49
C LYS A 244 -13.27 -13.84 -4.05
N GLN A 245 -14.13 -12.89 -3.69
CA GLN A 245 -14.73 -12.83 -2.37
C GLN A 245 -15.76 -13.96 -2.18
N GLN A 246 -15.49 -14.91 -1.27
CA GLN A 246 -16.41 -16.02 -0.99
C GLN A 246 -17.48 -15.72 0.07
N ILE A 247 -17.21 -14.83 1.04
CA ILE A 247 -18.12 -14.56 2.16
C ILE A 247 -18.21 -13.05 2.41
N ILE A 248 -19.42 -12.57 2.65
CA ILE A 248 -19.69 -11.24 3.20
C ILE A 248 -19.90 -11.43 4.70
N VAL A 249 -18.97 -10.94 5.51
CA VAL A 249 -19.29 -10.66 6.91
C VAL A 249 -19.65 -9.18 6.98
N ASN A 250 -20.90 -8.87 7.36
CA ASN A 250 -21.36 -7.49 7.60
C ASN A 250 -20.78 -6.94 8.92
N VAL A 251 -19.51 -7.20 9.17
CA VAL A 251 -18.76 -6.64 10.28
C VAL A 251 -17.79 -5.67 9.63
N GLU A 252 -17.86 -4.40 10.00
CA GLU A 252 -16.84 -3.43 9.58
C GLU A 252 -15.46 -3.99 9.96
N ASP A 253 -14.49 -3.87 9.05
CA ASP A 253 -13.09 -4.10 9.38
C ASP A 253 -12.77 -3.22 10.60
N GLY A 254 -12.75 -3.82 11.79
CA GLY A 254 -12.30 -3.13 12.99
C GLY A 254 -10.88 -2.62 12.75
N PRO A 255 -10.48 -1.48 13.32
CA PRO A 255 -9.10 -1.03 13.19
C PRO A 255 -8.20 -2.19 13.62
N LEU A 256 -7.27 -2.59 12.73
CA LEU A 256 -6.28 -3.61 13.04
C LEU A 256 -5.71 -3.28 14.41
N ALA A 257 -5.77 -4.25 15.33
CA ALA A 257 -5.32 -4.05 16.69
C ALA A 257 -3.94 -3.39 16.64
N LYS A 258 -3.88 -2.12 17.05
CA LYS A 258 -2.63 -1.36 17.06
C LYS A 258 -1.64 -2.23 17.82
N MET A 259 -0.51 -2.57 17.19
CA MET A 259 0.56 -3.30 17.87
C MET A 259 0.82 -2.57 19.20
N PRO A 260 0.70 -3.25 20.35
CA PRO A 260 0.72 -2.56 21.63
C PRO A 260 2.04 -1.80 21.75
N GLU A 261 1.93 -0.49 22.01
CA GLU A 261 3.10 0.38 22.13
C GLU A 261 3.91 0.04 23.38
N ILE A 262 3.28 -0.66 24.34
CA ILE A 262 3.87 -1.15 25.58
C ILE A 262 3.51 -2.62 25.80
N ILE A 263 4.49 -3.41 26.22
CA ILE A 263 4.32 -4.85 26.50
C ILE A 263 4.83 -5.15 27.91
N LEU A 264 4.05 -5.94 28.67
CA LEU A 264 4.44 -6.51 29.96
C LEU A 264 4.73 -8.00 29.81
N TYR A 265 5.93 -8.45 30.17
CA TYR A 265 6.27 -9.87 30.14
C TYR A 265 7.33 -10.28 31.18
N PRO A 266 7.23 -11.47 31.79
CA PRO A 266 6.06 -12.35 31.73
C PRO A 266 4.85 -11.74 32.48
N ASN A 267 3.64 -12.06 32.03
CA ASN A 267 2.40 -11.67 32.68
C ASN A 267 1.40 -12.84 32.56
N PRO A 268 1.14 -13.62 33.62
CA PRO A 268 1.49 -13.35 35.03
C PRO A 268 2.99 -13.35 35.34
N ALA A 269 3.42 -12.41 36.19
CA ALA A 269 4.77 -12.28 36.69
C ALA A 269 4.95 -13.07 37.99
N ARG A 270 6.15 -13.63 38.19
CA ARG A 270 6.57 -14.27 39.46
C ARG A 270 7.45 -13.29 40.24
N ASN A 271 8.76 -13.32 39.96
CA ASN A 271 9.74 -12.51 40.68
C ASN A 271 10.07 -11.18 40.00
N GLU A 272 9.86 -11.10 38.69
CA GLU A 272 10.07 -9.88 37.92
C GLU A 272 9.09 -9.78 36.76
N VAL A 273 8.85 -8.53 36.32
CA VAL A 273 8.20 -8.21 35.05
C VAL A 273 9.07 -7.23 34.26
N THR A 274 9.20 -7.46 32.97
CA THR A 274 9.77 -6.51 32.02
C THR A 274 8.66 -5.66 31.43
N VAL A 275 8.85 -4.34 31.45
CA VAL A 275 8.02 -3.36 30.76
C VAL A 275 8.83 -2.86 29.58
N SER A 276 8.39 -3.12 28.35
CA SER A 276 9.04 -2.61 27.14
C SER A 276 8.12 -1.68 26.39
N TRP A 277 8.68 -0.67 25.73
CA TRP A 277 7.93 0.31 24.95
C TRP A 277 8.58 0.60 23.60
N SER A 278 7.77 1.07 22.64
CA SER A 278 8.25 1.51 21.34
C SER A 278 8.97 2.87 21.43
N ALA A 279 9.87 3.14 20.47
CA ALA A 279 10.50 4.45 20.34
C ALA A 279 9.46 5.56 20.07
N GLY A 280 8.35 5.23 19.39
CA GLY A 280 7.24 6.14 19.15
C GLY A 280 6.52 6.56 20.43
N PHE A 281 6.30 5.61 21.35
CA PHE A 281 5.72 5.90 22.66
C PHE A 281 6.61 6.85 23.47
N ALA A 282 7.93 6.58 23.51
CA ALA A 282 8.87 7.43 24.22
C ALA A 282 8.95 8.84 23.60
N SER A 283 8.86 8.94 22.26
CA SER A 283 8.89 10.22 21.52
C SER A 283 10.10 11.11 21.89
N GLY A 284 11.25 10.49 22.20
CA GLY A 284 12.47 11.19 22.62
C GLY A 284 12.39 11.84 24.01
N GLN A 285 11.38 11.49 24.82
CA GLN A 285 11.21 11.95 26.19
C GLN A 285 11.49 10.79 27.18
N PRO A 286 11.85 11.10 28.45
CA PRO A 286 11.95 10.09 29.50
C PRO A 286 10.62 9.38 29.75
N VAL A 287 10.70 8.08 30.02
CA VAL A 287 9.54 7.22 30.32
C VAL A 287 9.44 6.99 31.82
N SER A 288 8.29 7.29 32.41
CA SER A 288 7.96 6.91 33.79
C SER A 288 7.12 5.63 33.79
N VAL A 289 7.49 4.68 34.64
CA VAL A 289 6.76 3.42 34.86
C VAL A 289 6.39 3.34 36.32
N GLU A 290 5.09 3.25 36.62
CA GLU A 290 4.56 3.19 37.98
C GLU A 290 3.55 2.05 38.12
N VAL A 291 3.73 1.18 39.12
CA VAL A 291 2.82 0.06 39.40
C VAL A 291 1.97 0.37 40.61
N PHE A 292 0.66 0.25 40.46
CA PHE A 292 -0.32 0.47 41.52
C PHE A 292 -1.03 -0.83 41.91
N GLY A 293 -1.27 -1.01 43.21
CA GLY A 293 -2.23 -2.00 43.70
C GLY A 293 -3.67 -1.61 43.41
N LEU A 294 -4.63 -2.51 43.65
CA LEU A 294 -6.07 -2.26 43.40
C LEU A 294 -6.64 -1.08 44.20
N THR A 295 -6.02 -0.74 45.34
CA THR A 295 -6.40 0.40 46.18
C THR A 295 -5.77 1.72 45.72
N GLY A 296 -4.98 1.72 44.64
CA GLY A 296 -4.26 2.90 44.15
C GLY A 296 -2.94 3.18 44.88
N GLN A 297 -2.48 2.29 45.76
CA GLN A 297 -1.16 2.40 46.39
C GLN A 297 -0.04 2.20 45.35
N SER A 298 0.91 3.13 45.28
CA SER A 298 2.11 2.99 44.45
C SER A 298 3.05 1.94 45.05
N MET A 299 3.31 0.87 44.28
CA MET A 299 4.11 -0.29 44.66
C MET A 299 5.54 -0.20 44.13
N ALA A 300 5.72 0.40 42.96
CA ALA A 300 7.02 0.68 42.37
C ALA A 300 6.91 1.87 41.42
N LYS A 301 7.96 2.69 41.36
CA LYS A 301 8.08 3.80 40.42
C LYS A 301 9.50 3.89 39.90
N MET A 302 9.64 4.10 38.59
CA MET A 302 10.92 4.31 37.93
C MET A 302 10.79 5.38 36.86
N GLU A 303 11.87 6.15 36.67
CA GLU A 303 12.07 7.01 35.51
C GLU A 303 13.24 6.48 34.69
N ILE A 304 13.03 6.37 33.39
CA ILE A 304 13.95 5.74 32.47
C ILE A 304 14.18 6.66 31.29
N ASP A 305 15.43 7.04 31.11
CA ASP A 305 15.87 7.81 29.96
C ASP A 305 16.71 6.94 29.02
N ASN A 306 16.62 7.20 27.71
CA ASN A 306 17.41 6.55 26.66
C ASN A 306 17.41 5.01 26.67
N LYS A 307 16.30 4.38 27.05
CA LYS A 307 16.07 2.94 26.94
C LYS A 307 14.68 2.63 26.38
N THR A 308 14.49 1.39 25.94
CA THR A 308 13.22 0.86 25.42
C THR A 308 12.57 -0.16 26.34
N SER A 309 13.14 -0.40 27.52
CA SER A 309 12.55 -1.26 28.53
C SER A 309 13.13 -1.02 29.92
N THR A 310 12.41 -1.51 30.93
CA THR A 310 12.89 -1.65 32.31
C THR A 310 12.38 -2.95 32.92
N ARG A 311 13.01 -3.39 34.01
CA ARG A 311 12.56 -4.54 34.82
C ARG A 311 12.12 -4.07 36.19
N ILE A 312 10.99 -4.60 36.65
CA ILE A 312 10.45 -4.36 37.98
C ILE A 312 10.54 -5.66 38.76
N SER A 313 11.18 -5.63 39.93
CA SER A 313 11.09 -6.76 40.87
C SER A 313 9.69 -6.80 41.47
N THR A 314 9.03 -7.95 41.34
CA THR A 314 7.71 -8.24 41.92
C THR A 314 7.79 -9.17 43.12
N ALA A 315 8.99 -9.56 43.55
CA ALA A 315 9.21 -10.47 44.67
C ALA A 315 8.57 -10.01 45.99
N GLY A 316 8.44 -8.69 46.20
CA GLY A 316 7.80 -8.10 47.38
C GLY A 316 6.29 -7.87 47.25
N PHE A 317 5.68 -8.20 46.10
CA PHE A 317 4.27 -7.92 45.84
C PHE A 317 3.46 -9.19 46.12
N SER A 318 2.29 -9.05 46.72
CA SER A 318 1.38 -10.18 46.94
C SER A 318 0.80 -10.71 45.62
N ASN A 319 0.34 -11.97 45.61
CA ASN A 319 -0.41 -12.50 44.47
C ASN A 319 -1.68 -11.66 44.24
N GLY A 320 -1.92 -11.26 42.99
CA GLY A 320 -3.07 -10.42 42.67
C GLY A 320 -2.96 -9.65 41.36
N LEU A 321 -3.95 -8.77 41.15
CA LEU A 321 -4.01 -7.86 40.01
C LEU A 321 -3.47 -6.48 40.39
N TYR A 322 -2.67 -5.92 39.50
CA TYR A 322 -2.03 -4.61 39.62
C TYR A 322 -2.24 -3.82 38.32
N HIS A 323 -2.07 -2.50 38.39
CA HIS A 323 -2.07 -1.62 37.24
C HIS A 323 -0.66 -1.06 37.01
N CYS A 324 -0.08 -1.31 35.84
CA CYS A 324 1.16 -0.68 35.42
C CYS A 324 0.82 0.53 34.54
N VAL A 325 1.11 1.73 35.03
CA VAL A 325 0.94 2.99 34.30
C VAL A 325 2.29 3.38 33.71
N VAL A 326 2.31 3.65 32.42
CA VAL A 326 3.52 4.10 31.72
C VAL A 326 3.23 5.43 31.04
N THR A 327 4.11 6.42 31.20
CA THR A 327 3.93 7.77 30.66
C THR A 327 5.19 8.30 30.03
N SER A 328 5.07 9.05 28.93
CA SER A 328 6.17 9.80 28.31
C SER A 328 5.63 11.08 27.66
N GLY A 329 5.97 12.25 28.20
CA GLY A 329 5.38 13.51 27.74
C GLY A 329 3.85 13.49 27.84
N GLN A 330 3.16 13.56 26.70
CA GLN A 330 1.68 13.48 26.62
C GLN A 330 1.16 12.04 26.45
N ASN A 331 2.05 11.08 26.15
CA ASN A 331 1.66 9.68 25.96
C ASN A 331 1.45 9.01 27.32
N LYS A 332 0.38 8.23 27.43
CA LYS A 332 0.03 7.46 28.64
C LYS A 332 -0.67 6.17 28.27
N GLU A 333 -0.26 5.07 28.88
CA GLU A 333 -0.93 3.78 28.77
C GLU A 333 -1.03 3.11 30.15
N VAL A 334 -2.08 2.30 30.34
CA VAL A 334 -2.33 1.58 31.58
C VAL A 334 -2.57 0.12 31.26
N LEU A 335 -1.70 -0.75 31.78
CA LEU A 335 -1.73 -2.18 31.53
C LEU A 335 -2.08 -2.96 32.80
N LYS A 336 -2.76 -4.09 32.62
CA LYS A 336 -3.03 -5.04 33.71
C LYS A 336 -1.80 -5.91 33.95
N LEU A 337 -1.30 -5.94 35.18
CA LEU A 337 -0.23 -6.81 35.62
C LEU A 337 -0.79 -7.83 36.61
N VAL A 338 -0.64 -9.12 36.33
CA VAL A 338 -1.00 -10.21 37.25
C VAL A 338 0.26 -10.73 37.90
N ILE A 339 0.25 -10.91 39.22
CA ILE A 339 1.37 -11.48 39.97
C ILE A 339 0.90 -12.80 40.58
N LEU A 340 1.69 -13.85 40.35
CA LEU A 340 1.41 -15.20 40.81
C LEU A 340 2.74 -15.92 41.13
N HIS A 341 3.15 -15.88 42.39
CA HIS A 341 4.35 -16.56 42.92
C HIS A 341 4.26 -18.08 42.90
#